data_AF-A0A9P3JG89-F1
#
_entry.id   AF-A0A9P3JG89-F1
#
_cell.length_a   1.000
_cell.length_b   1.000
_cell.length_c   1.000
_cell.angle_alpha   90.00
_cell.angle_beta   90.00
_cell.angle_gamma   90.00
#
_symmetry.space_group_name_H-M   'P 1'
#
loop_
_entity.id
_entity.type
_entity.pdbx_description
1 polymer ?
#
loop_
_entity_poly.entity_id
_entity_poly.type
_entity_poly.pdbx_seq_one_letter_code
_entity_poly.pdbx_strand_id
1 'polypeptide(L)'
;MAVLLHTTTADLLLRPERVPKAQFRIRCNFSHALKDDPIVFPGQPGKSHLHDFLGSKITDAHTTDARKLVGSKTTCGLKADSAAYWFPSMFMRTNEKNAQGQYVYKHLKPNWTLFYYRTSVKNPEAIMPFPRGFRMITGNPFAGNKQANDMANVEWWCGARGKHGNDFPHQKCPAGDQLIGKINFPVCWDGKNTDSADHRSHVVHIPLNTTCPSSHPVPLPRISIKVYYPVDTDLDLTWPDNGIKGNPAVYLSTVQSGGTGSPFEYHSDFINGWDQKVLGRLVRKCINRNKKCLVQEDNV
;
A
#
# COMPACT_ATOMS: atom_id res chain seq x y z
N MET A 1 60.01 1.53 -31.78
CA MET A 1 59.71 2.21 -30.50
C MET A 1 58.21 2.46 -30.44
N ALA A 2 57.53 1.73 -29.56
CA ALA A 2 56.11 1.88 -29.28
C ALA A 2 55.93 2.85 -28.09
N VAL A 3 54.98 3.77 -28.19
CA VAL A 3 54.42 4.46 -27.02
C VAL A 3 52.90 4.43 -27.14
N LEU A 4 52.29 3.78 -26.15
CA LEU A 4 50.87 3.68 -25.89
C LEU A 4 50.28 5.06 -25.54
N LEU A 5 49.09 5.35 -26.05
CA LEU A 5 48.09 6.15 -25.34
C LEU A 5 46.77 5.39 -25.34
N HIS A 6 46.47 4.79 -24.19
CA HIS A 6 45.18 4.17 -23.90
C HIS A 6 44.11 5.26 -23.82
N THR A 7 43.13 5.22 -24.73
CA THR A 7 41.83 5.83 -24.47
C THR A 7 40.91 4.72 -23.98
N THR A 8 40.55 4.83 -22.71
CA THR A 8 39.65 3.94 -22.00
C THR A 8 38.30 3.90 -22.70
N THR A 9 37.88 2.70 -23.10
CA THR A 9 36.48 2.40 -23.37
C THR A 9 35.70 2.77 -22.11
N ALA A 10 34.98 3.89 -22.18
CA ALA A 10 33.99 4.21 -21.17
C ALA A 10 33.02 3.02 -21.11
N ASP A 11 33.02 2.35 -19.96
CA ASP A 11 31.94 1.46 -19.53
C ASP A 11 30.65 2.26 -19.62
N LEU A 12 29.98 2.17 -20.76
CA LEU A 12 28.57 2.45 -20.88
C LEU A 12 27.89 1.31 -20.13
N LEU A 13 27.84 1.45 -18.79
CA LEU A 13 26.98 0.67 -17.92
C LEU A 13 25.61 0.64 -18.59
N LEU A 14 25.27 -0.51 -19.16
CA LEU A 14 23.95 -0.80 -19.70
C LEU A 14 22.97 -0.62 -18.55
N ARG A 15 22.39 0.58 -18.44
CA ARG A 15 21.25 0.85 -17.58
C ARG A 15 20.18 -0.16 -17.96
N PRO A 16 19.65 -0.98 -17.03
CA PRO A 16 18.51 -1.80 -17.33
C PRO A 16 17.26 -0.90 -17.31
N GLU A 17 17.06 -0.11 -18.36
CA GLU A 17 15.81 0.63 -18.58
C GLU A 17 15.26 0.28 -19.95
N ARG A 18 14.35 -0.71 -19.98
CA ARG A 18 13.32 -0.84 -21.04
C ARG A 18 12.23 -1.87 -20.74
N VAL A 19 11.70 -1.90 -19.52
CA VAL A 19 10.33 -2.42 -19.31
C VAL A 19 9.44 -1.20 -19.04
N PRO A 20 8.59 -0.77 -19.98
CA PRO A 20 7.44 0.05 -19.61
C PRO A 20 6.67 -0.76 -18.57
N LYS A 21 6.70 -0.37 -17.29
CA LYS A 21 6.00 -1.12 -16.24
C LYS A 21 4.50 -1.07 -16.54
N ALA A 22 3.98 -2.14 -17.16
CA ALA A 22 2.58 -2.31 -17.46
C ALA A 22 1.76 -2.00 -16.22
N GLN A 23 0.80 -1.09 -16.32
CA GLN A 23 0.02 -0.69 -15.16
C GLN A 23 -1.28 -0.02 -15.57
N PHE A 24 -2.23 -0.05 -14.65
CA PHE A 24 -3.27 0.95 -14.55
C PHE A 24 -3.30 1.47 -13.11
N ARG A 25 -3.84 2.67 -12.91
CA ARG A 25 -3.93 3.28 -11.58
C ARG A 25 -5.31 3.83 -11.34
N ILE A 26 -5.76 3.73 -10.09
CA ILE A 26 -7.01 4.31 -9.61
C ILE A 26 -6.66 5.24 -8.46
N ARG A 27 -7.24 6.45 -8.48
CA ARG A 27 -7.22 7.36 -7.34
C ARG A 27 -8.49 7.13 -6.54
N CYS A 28 -8.36 6.93 -5.23
CA CYS A 28 -9.49 6.93 -4.33
C CYS A 28 -9.22 7.92 -3.19
N ASN A 29 -10.28 8.55 -2.70
CA ASN A 29 -10.19 9.43 -1.54
C ASN A 29 -10.50 8.64 -0.26
N PHE A 30 -10.17 9.22 0.89
CA PHE A 30 -10.59 8.72 2.20
C PHE A 30 -12.10 8.48 2.23
N SER A 31 -12.53 7.34 2.79
CA SER A 31 -13.94 7.01 2.99
C SER A 31 -14.37 7.33 4.41
N HIS A 32 -13.84 6.56 5.37
CA HIS A 32 -14.13 6.67 6.80
C HIS A 32 -13.03 5.95 7.59
N ALA A 33 -13.10 6.04 8.92
CA ALA A 33 -12.22 5.29 9.81
C ALA A 33 -13.03 4.56 10.88
N LEU A 34 -12.70 3.30 11.13
CA LEU A 34 -13.37 2.43 12.10
C LEU A 34 -12.35 1.55 12.81
N LYS A 35 -12.70 1.09 14.01
CA LYS A 35 -11.93 0.08 14.77
C LYS A 35 -12.31 -1.33 14.35
N ASP A 36 -12.48 -1.51 13.05
CA ASP A 36 -13.03 -2.72 12.44
C ASP A 36 -11.98 -3.39 11.58
N ASP A 37 -12.05 -4.71 11.47
CA ASP A 37 -11.30 -5.48 10.49
C ASP A 37 -12.15 -6.68 10.06
N PRO A 38 -12.80 -6.64 8.88
CA PRO A 38 -13.66 -7.73 8.43
C PRO A 38 -12.91 -9.00 8.00
N ILE A 39 -11.57 -8.95 7.87
CA ILE A 39 -10.75 -10.12 7.59
C ILE A 39 -10.36 -10.80 8.90
N VAL A 40 -9.76 -10.04 9.82
CA VAL A 40 -9.19 -10.56 11.08
C VAL A 40 -10.26 -10.78 12.15
N PHE A 41 -11.26 -9.90 12.23
CA PHE A 41 -12.34 -9.94 13.23
C PHE A 41 -13.72 -9.89 12.56
N PRO A 42 -14.06 -10.87 11.69
CA PRO A 42 -15.31 -10.87 10.94
C PRO A 42 -16.52 -10.82 11.88
N GLY A 43 -17.40 -9.86 11.66
CA GLY A 43 -18.64 -9.65 12.41
C GLY A 43 -18.45 -9.07 13.81
N GLN A 44 -17.26 -8.57 14.17
CA GLN A 44 -16.94 -8.04 15.49
C GLN A 44 -16.55 -6.55 15.44
N PRO A 45 -17.53 -5.62 15.41
CA PRO A 45 -17.26 -4.18 15.41
C PRO A 45 -16.40 -3.73 16.60
N GLY A 46 -15.47 -2.82 16.36
CA GLY A 46 -14.63 -2.22 17.38
C GLY A 46 -13.52 -3.11 17.94
N LYS A 47 -13.35 -4.33 17.40
CA LYS A 47 -12.39 -5.32 17.91
C LYS A 47 -10.95 -5.07 17.45
N SER A 48 -10.75 -4.30 16.39
CA SER A 48 -9.42 -3.98 15.86
C SER A 48 -8.89 -2.64 16.39
N HIS A 49 -7.68 -2.28 15.99
CA HIS A 49 -7.22 -0.90 16.07
C HIS A 49 -7.88 -0.04 14.97
N LEU A 50 -7.61 1.27 14.96
CA LEU A 50 -8.26 2.18 14.02
C LEU A 50 -7.62 2.06 12.63
N HIS A 51 -8.46 1.78 11.64
CA HIS A 51 -8.07 1.73 10.24
C HIS A 51 -8.70 2.87 9.44
N ASP A 52 -7.97 3.38 8.45
CA ASP A 52 -8.50 4.26 7.40
C ASP A 52 -8.97 3.40 6.21
N PHE A 53 -10.25 3.51 5.88
CA PHE A 53 -10.87 2.76 4.78
C PHE A 53 -10.97 3.59 3.50
N LEU A 54 -10.72 2.95 2.36
CA LEU A 54 -10.80 3.52 1.02
C LEU A 54 -11.50 2.57 0.03
N GLY A 55 -11.96 3.14 -1.08
CA GLY A 55 -12.72 2.41 -2.08
C GLY A 55 -14.17 2.31 -1.65
N SER A 56 -14.66 1.09 -1.41
CA SER A 56 -16.04 0.89 -0.93
C SER A 56 -16.38 1.76 0.29
N LYS A 57 -17.55 2.40 0.24
CA LYS A 57 -18.10 3.22 1.33
C LYS A 57 -18.86 2.43 2.39
N ILE A 58 -19.05 1.13 2.17
CA ILE A 58 -19.84 0.25 3.05
C ILE A 58 -18.96 -0.75 3.81
N THR A 59 -17.64 -0.66 3.70
CA THR A 59 -16.74 -1.57 4.40
C THR A 59 -16.85 -1.33 5.90
N ASP A 60 -17.06 -2.40 6.66
CA ASP A 60 -17.16 -2.43 8.11
C ASP A 60 -16.87 -3.86 8.60
N ALA A 61 -16.95 -4.12 9.92
CA ALA A 61 -16.76 -5.46 10.46
C ALA A 61 -17.73 -6.53 9.88
N HIS A 62 -18.88 -6.13 9.32
CA HIS A 62 -19.88 -7.03 8.72
C HIS A 62 -19.65 -7.29 7.23
N THR A 63 -18.56 -6.76 6.66
CA THR A 63 -18.15 -6.99 5.27
C THR A 63 -17.47 -8.35 5.10
N THR A 64 -18.17 -9.40 5.54
CA THR A 64 -17.71 -10.81 5.51
C THR A 64 -18.02 -11.52 4.20
N ASP A 65 -18.74 -10.87 3.28
CA ASP A 65 -18.98 -11.35 1.91
C ASP A 65 -18.55 -10.27 0.90
N ALA A 66 -17.45 -10.54 0.18
CA ALA A 66 -16.91 -9.62 -0.80
C ALA A 66 -17.90 -9.26 -1.94
N ARG A 67 -18.91 -10.11 -2.19
CA ARG A 67 -19.93 -9.84 -3.22
C ARG A 67 -20.75 -8.59 -2.90
N LYS A 68 -20.92 -8.26 -1.61
CA LYS A 68 -21.63 -7.04 -1.18
C LYS A 68 -20.91 -5.77 -1.61
N LEU A 69 -19.58 -5.85 -1.81
CA LEU A 69 -18.80 -4.71 -2.24
C LEU A 69 -19.03 -4.40 -3.73
N VAL A 70 -19.27 -5.40 -4.57
CA VAL A 70 -19.38 -5.20 -6.03
C VAL A 70 -20.55 -4.26 -6.37
N GLY A 71 -20.23 -3.12 -6.98
CA GLY A 71 -21.21 -2.11 -7.37
C GLY A 71 -21.68 -1.21 -6.23
N SER A 72 -21.08 -1.32 -5.05
CA SER A 72 -21.35 -0.41 -3.94
C SER A 72 -20.84 1.01 -4.26
N LYS A 73 -21.32 2.01 -3.50
CA LYS A 73 -20.77 3.37 -3.61
C LYS A 73 -19.29 3.33 -3.24
N THR A 74 -18.44 3.92 -4.10
CA THR A 74 -16.98 3.97 -3.91
C THR A 74 -16.45 5.40 -3.85
N THR A 75 -15.33 5.61 -3.17
CA THR A 75 -14.53 6.85 -3.23
C THR A 75 -13.52 6.86 -4.38
N CYS A 76 -13.41 5.76 -5.13
CA CYS A 76 -12.53 5.65 -6.28
C CYS A 76 -13.06 6.42 -7.50
N GLY A 77 -12.13 6.92 -8.30
CA GLY A 77 -12.41 7.65 -9.54
C GLY A 77 -12.96 6.78 -10.67
N LEU A 78 -13.07 5.47 -10.47
CA LEU A 78 -13.79 4.56 -11.37
C LEU A 78 -14.85 3.80 -10.56
N LYS A 79 -16.12 3.92 -10.94
CA LYS A 79 -17.23 3.26 -10.22
C LYS A 79 -17.16 1.74 -10.20
N ALA A 80 -16.49 1.15 -11.18
CA ALA A 80 -16.25 -0.29 -11.23
C ALA A 80 -15.24 -0.78 -10.18
N ASP A 81 -14.45 0.11 -9.56
CA ASP A 81 -13.59 -0.21 -8.42
C ASP A 81 -14.33 0.09 -7.11
N SER A 82 -15.07 -0.90 -6.65
CA SER A 82 -15.66 -0.93 -5.31
C SER A 82 -14.90 -1.89 -4.38
N ALA A 83 -13.63 -2.19 -4.67
CA ALA A 83 -12.81 -2.96 -3.72
C ALA A 83 -12.63 -2.20 -2.41
N ALA A 84 -12.41 -2.94 -1.34
CA ALA A 84 -12.09 -2.38 -0.04
C ALA A 84 -10.58 -2.45 0.18
N TYR A 85 -10.02 -1.33 0.61
CA TYR A 85 -8.63 -1.24 1.03
C TYR A 85 -8.59 -0.52 2.37
N TRP A 86 -7.81 -1.03 3.30
CA TRP A 86 -7.55 -0.31 4.55
C TRP A 86 -6.13 -0.54 5.04
N PHE A 87 -5.72 0.35 5.93
CA PHE A 87 -4.41 0.38 6.58
C PHE A 87 -4.54 1.17 7.90
N PRO A 88 -3.58 1.07 8.82
CA PRO A 88 -3.63 1.80 10.08
C PRO A 88 -3.81 3.31 9.89
N SER A 89 -4.72 3.88 10.66
CA SER A 89 -4.90 5.33 10.70
C SER A 89 -3.65 6.02 11.22
N MET A 90 -3.27 7.15 10.63
CA MET A 90 -2.11 7.94 11.05
C MET A 90 -2.54 9.10 11.95
N PHE A 91 -1.80 9.35 13.02
CA PHE A 91 -2.03 10.46 13.94
C PHE A 91 -0.80 11.35 14.03
N MET A 92 -1.01 12.65 14.09
CA MET A 92 0.02 13.63 14.45
C MET A 92 -0.11 13.96 15.93
N ARG A 93 0.95 13.74 16.71
CA ARG A 93 1.10 14.35 18.03
C ARG A 93 1.44 15.82 17.83
N THR A 94 0.54 16.69 18.28
CA THR A 94 0.70 18.13 18.21
C THR A 94 1.63 18.64 19.32
N ASN A 95 2.01 19.92 19.25
CA ASN A 95 2.71 20.59 20.35
C ASN A 95 1.76 20.97 21.51
N GLU A 96 0.46 20.79 21.34
CA GLU A 96 -0.55 21.14 22.33
C GLU A 96 -0.69 20.04 23.38
N LYS A 97 -1.01 20.46 24.60
CA LYS A 97 -1.35 19.57 25.71
C LYS A 97 -2.79 19.80 26.15
N ASN A 98 -3.49 18.72 26.48
CA ASN A 98 -4.81 18.80 27.09
C ASN A 98 -4.71 19.29 28.55
N ALA A 99 -5.86 19.49 29.20
CA ALA A 99 -5.93 19.95 30.60
C ALA A 99 -5.20 19.03 31.59
N GLN A 100 -4.98 17.76 31.23
CA GLN A 100 -4.25 16.77 32.00
C GLN A 100 -2.75 16.75 31.67
N GLY A 101 -2.25 17.69 30.86
CA GLY A 101 -0.85 17.79 30.48
C GLY A 101 -0.38 16.75 29.45
N GLN A 102 -1.29 15.98 28.85
CA GLN A 102 -0.99 14.97 27.83
C GLN A 102 -1.02 15.59 26.44
N TYR A 103 -0.15 15.13 25.54
CA TYR A 103 -0.15 15.63 24.16
C TYR A 103 -1.47 15.35 23.44
N VAL A 104 -1.92 16.31 22.65
CA VAL A 104 -3.10 16.16 21.77
C VAL A 104 -2.68 15.47 20.46
N TYR A 105 -3.49 14.50 20.03
CA TYR A 105 -3.29 13.77 18.77
C TYR A 105 -4.38 14.13 17.75
N LYS A 106 -3.97 14.51 16.55
CA LYS A 106 -4.84 14.81 15.41
C LYS A 106 -4.79 13.66 14.40
N HIS A 107 -5.94 13.12 14.01
CA HIS A 107 -6.02 12.14 12.91
C HIS A 107 -5.59 12.79 11.59
N LEU A 108 -4.48 12.32 11.00
CA LEU A 108 -4.01 12.70 9.67
C LEU A 108 -4.73 11.84 8.63
N LYS A 109 -5.89 12.29 8.19
CA LYS A 109 -6.64 11.63 7.11
C LYS A 109 -5.89 11.81 5.78
N PRO A 110 -5.72 10.74 4.96
CA PRO A 110 -5.14 10.88 3.64
C PRO A 110 -5.94 11.85 2.76
N ASN A 111 -5.27 12.77 2.07
CA ASN A 111 -5.92 13.63 1.08
C ASN A 111 -6.42 12.80 -0.11
N TRP A 112 -5.62 11.83 -0.52
CA TRP A 112 -5.93 10.87 -1.57
C TRP A 112 -4.92 9.71 -1.56
N THR A 113 -5.30 8.62 -2.21
CA THR A 113 -4.48 7.43 -2.33
C THR A 113 -4.48 6.96 -3.78
N LEU A 114 -3.32 6.53 -4.27
CA LEU A 114 -3.18 5.89 -5.57
C LEU A 114 -2.99 4.38 -5.40
N PHE A 115 -3.89 3.62 -6.00
CA PHE A 115 -3.82 2.18 -6.15
C PHE A 115 -3.26 1.89 -7.53
N TYR A 116 -2.05 1.36 -7.59
CA TYR A 116 -1.46 0.89 -8.83
C TYR A 116 -1.64 -0.60 -8.93
N TYR A 117 -2.18 -1.06 -10.05
CA TYR A 117 -2.19 -2.45 -10.48
C TYR A 117 -1.12 -2.58 -11.56
N ARG A 118 -0.03 -3.28 -11.26
CA ARG A 118 1.16 -3.28 -12.13
C ARG A 118 1.74 -4.67 -12.33
N THR A 119 2.48 -4.84 -13.43
CA THR A 119 3.33 -6.03 -13.59
C THR A 119 4.51 -6.00 -12.62
N SER A 120 4.88 -7.17 -12.10
CA SER A 120 6.09 -7.38 -11.28
C SER A 120 6.76 -8.74 -11.52
N VAL A 121 6.17 -9.56 -12.40
CA VAL A 121 6.66 -10.89 -12.80
C VAL A 121 7.31 -10.83 -14.18
N LYS A 122 8.11 -11.85 -14.51
CA LYS A 122 8.83 -11.95 -15.78
C LYS A 122 7.90 -12.04 -17.00
N ASN A 123 6.75 -12.70 -16.87
CA ASN A 123 5.76 -12.86 -17.95
C ASN A 123 4.44 -12.12 -17.63
N PRO A 124 4.26 -10.87 -18.09
CA PRO A 124 3.02 -10.13 -17.88
C PRO A 124 1.79 -10.75 -18.54
N GLU A 125 1.93 -11.53 -19.61
CA GLU A 125 0.79 -12.15 -20.33
C GLU A 125 0.08 -13.21 -19.50
N ALA A 126 0.80 -13.85 -18.56
CA ALA A 126 0.26 -14.85 -17.65
C ALA A 126 -0.55 -14.24 -16.48
N ILE A 127 -0.46 -12.92 -16.26
CA ILE A 127 -1.11 -12.27 -15.11
C ILE A 127 -2.64 -12.39 -15.23
N MET A 128 -3.26 -12.93 -14.18
CA MET A 128 -4.72 -13.11 -14.08
C MET A 128 -5.35 -12.04 -13.18
N PRO A 129 -6.58 -11.57 -13.45
CA PRO A 129 -7.28 -10.69 -12.52
C PRO A 129 -7.53 -11.41 -11.19
N PHE A 130 -7.56 -10.65 -10.08
CA PHE A 130 -7.97 -11.18 -8.78
C PHE A 130 -9.36 -11.82 -8.89
N PRO A 131 -9.56 -13.06 -8.41
CA PRO A 131 -10.87 -13.69 -8.45
C PRO A 131 -11.86 -13.00 -7.51
N ARG A 132 -13.15 -13.19 -7.75
CA ARG A 132 -14.19 -12.72 -6.83
C ARG A 132 -14.00 -13.38 -5.45
N GLY A 133 -14.16 -12.61 -4.37
CA GLY A 133 -13.98 -13.14 -3.01
C GLY A 133 -12.54 -13.10 -2.52
N PHE A 134 -11.58 -12.71 -3.36
CA PHE A 134 -10.18 -12.66 -3.00
C PHE A 134 -9.88 -11.66 -1.88
N ARG A 135 -9.05 -12.05 -0.91
CA ARG A 135 -8.64 -11.24 0.23
C ARG A 135 -7.18 -11.49 0.53
N MET A 136 -6.45 -10.48 1.00
CA MET A 136 -5.09 -10.69 1.48
C MET A 136 -4.64 -9.52 2.37
N ILE A 137 -3.66 -9.82 3.22
CA ILE A 137 -2.98 -8.85 4.08
C ILE A 137 -1.49 -8.82 3.72
N THR A 138 -0.87 -7.65 3.75
CA THR A 138 0.60 -7.48 3.60
C THR A 138 1.17 -6.55 4.66
N GLY A 139 2.48 -6.61 4.91
CA GLY A 139 3.13 -5.89 6.00
C GLY A 139 2.95 -6.60 7.35
N ASN A 140 3.51 -6.06 8.43
CA ASN A 140 3.49 -6.72 9.74
C ASN A 140 3.04 -5.74 10.84
N PRO A 141 1.83 -5.93 11.42
CA PRO A 141 1.33 -5.06 12.48
C PRO A 141 2.10 -5.16 13.81
N PHE A 142 2.99 -6.16 13.95
CA PHE A 142 3.80 -6.37 15.15
C PHE A 142 5.29 -6.04 14.92
N ALA A 143 5.64 -5.43 13.79
CA ALA A 143 7.04 -5.14 13.48
C ALA A 143 7.60 -4.02 14.36
N GLY A 144 8.61 -4.35 15.18
CA GLY A 144 9.34 -3.37 15.99
C GLY A 144 10.38 -2.54 15.21
N ASN A 145 10.75 -2.97 14.00
CA ASN A 145 11.73 -2.28 13.15
C ASN A 145 11.46 -2.57 11.67
N LYS A 146 12.15 -1.84 10.77
CA LYS A 146 12.00 -2.00 9.32
C LYS A 146 12.36 -3.39 8.79
N GLN A 147 13.30 -4.10 9.42
CA GLN A 147 13.69 -5.46 9.00
C GLN A 147 12.60 -6.49 9.33
N ALA A 148 11.86 -6.27 10.41
CA ALA A 148 10.75 -7.11 10.85
C ALA A 148 9.46 -6.90 10.04
N ASN A 149 9.33 -5.80 9.30
CA ASN A 149 8.20 -5.55 8.42
C ASN A 149 8.46 -6.04 7.00
N ASP A 150 7.89 -7.21 6.69
CA ASP A 150 7.71 -7.83 5.36
C ASP A 150 8.70 -7.31 4.29
N MET A 151 9.97 -7.68 4.50
CA MET A 151 11.16 -7.47 3.67
C MET A 151 10.95 -6.55 2.45
N ALA A 152 11.32 -5.27 2.60
CA ALA A 152 11.45 -4.26 1.55
C ALA A 152 10.17 -3.75 0.85
N ASN A 153 8.97 -4.07 1.34
CA ASN A 153 7.73 -3.70 0.66
C ASN A 153 7.05 -2.42 1.17
N VAL A 154 7.50 -1.88 2.30
CA VAL A 154 7.05 -0.60 2.83
C VAL A 154 8.09 0.47 2.55
N GLU A 155 7.67 1.59 1.97
CA GLU A 155 8.51 2.76 1.73
C GLU A 155 7.85 4.01 2.28
N TRP A 156 8.67 4.92 2.80
CA TRP A 156 8.26 6.24 3.25
C TRP A 156 9.11 7.33 2.60
N TRP A 157 8.51 8.49 2.36
CA TRP A 157 9.22 9.71 2.01
C TRP A 157 8.37 10.95 2.29
N CYS A 158 9.02 12.10 2.43
CA CYS A 158 8.36 13.39 2.57
C CYS A 158 8.60 14.26 1.33
N GLY A 159 7.53 14.89 0.84
CA GLY A 159 7.57 15.84 -0.27
C GLY A 159 7.78 15.17 -1.63
N ALA A 160 7.58 15.94 -2.70
CA ALA A 160 7.66 15.41 -4.08
C ALA A 160 9.08 14.93 -4.48
N ARG A 161 10.12 15.47 -3.83
CA ARG A 161 11.53 15.17 -4.08
C ARG A 161 12.20 14.42 -2.93
N GLY A 162 11.43 13.92 -1.96
CA GLY A 162 11.95 13.16 -0.84
C GLY A 162 12.70 11.90 -1.28
N LYS A 163 13.72 11.51 -0.50
CA LYS A 163 14.40 10.23 -0.70
C LYS A 163 13.45 9.10 -0.30
N HIS A 164 13.15 8.22 -1.26
CA HIS A 164 12.40 7.00 -1.01
C HIS A 164 13.27 6.00 -0.25
N GLY A 165 12.70 5.36 0.77
CA GLY A 165 13.40 4.30 1.47
C GLY A 165 12.48 3.44 2.29
N ASN A 166 12.99 2.26 2.65
CA ASN A 166 12.29 1.31 3.51
C ASN A 166 12.49 1.63 4.99
N ASP A 167 12.88 2.86 5.26
CA ASP A 167 13.05 3.42 6.59
C ASP A 167 12.13 4.63 6.70
N PHE A 168 11.70 4.95 7.91
CA PHE A 168 10.94 6.16 8.12
C PHE A 168 11.84 7.38 7.86
N PRO A 169 11.33 8.50 7.30
CA PRO A 169 12.19 9.62 6.94
C PRO A 169 12.75 10.28 8.21
N HIS A 170 14.07 10.22 8.43
CA HIS A 170 14.72 10.86 9.59
C HIS A 170 15.06 12.33 9.32
N GLN A 171 14.04 13.11 8.97
CA GLN A 171 14.18 14.52 8.59
C GLN A 171 12.92 15.33 8.89
N LYS A 172 13.02 16.65 8.85
CA LYS A 172 11.84 17.51 8.88
C LYS A 172 10.99 17.33 7.62
N CYS A 173 9.68 17.43 7.77
CA CYS A 173 8.72 17.49 6.68
C CYS A 173 7.96 18.82 6.78
N PRO A 174 8.28 19.81 5.92
CA PRO A 174 7.71 21.15 6.02
C PRO A 174 6.19 21.20 5.85
N ALA A 175 5.56 22.22 6.45
CA ALA A 175 4.18 22.55 6.16
C ALA A 175 3.96 22.81 4.65
N GLY A 176 2.86 22.30 4.11
CA GLY A 176 2.53 22.35 2.68
C GLY A 176 3.08 21.19 1.84
N ASP A 177 3.99 20.37 2.39
CA ASP A 177 4.43 19.12 1.77
C ASP A 177 3.44 17.97 2.02
N GLN A 178 3.83 16.75 1.64
CA GLN A 178 3.08 15.53 1.91
C GLN A 178 3.99 14.45 2.47
N LEU A 179 3.58 13.80 3.56
CA LEU A 179 4.17 12.53 3.97
C LEU A 179 3.50 11.42 3.18
N ILE A 180 4.31 10.54 2.60
CA ILE A 180 3.81 9.52 1.68
C ILE A 180 4.24 8.14 2.17
N GLY A 181 3.25 7.30 2.41
CA GLY A 181 3.44 5.88 2.71
C GLY A 181 3.15 5.05 1.46
N LYS A 182 4.00 4.06 1.19
CA LYS A 182 3.78 3.08 0.12
C LYS A 182 3.91 1.69 0.67
N ILE A 183 3.01 0.80 0.25
CA ILE A 183 3.09 -0.62 0.53
C ILE A 183 2.77 -1.44 -0.72
N ASN A 184 3.48 -2.55 -0.92
CA ASN A 184 3.24 -3.49 -2.01
C ASN A 184 2.65 -4.79 -1.49
N PHE A 185 1.67 -5.35 -2.20
CA PHE A 185 1.14 -6.68 -1.92
C PHE A 185 1.92 -7.79 -2.65
N PRO A 186 1.83 -9.04 -2.14
CA PRO A 186 2.23 -10.25 -2.84
C PRO A 186 1.66 -10.36 -4.27
N VAL A 187 2.33 -11.12 -5.13
CA VAL A 187 2.00 -11.17 -6.57
C VAL A 187 1.83 -12.57 -7.13
N CYS A 188 2.05 -13.60 -6.34
CA CYS A 188 1.91 -14.99 -6.74
C CYS A 188 0.89 -15.67 -5.83
N TRP A 189 -0.11 -16.30 -6.42
CA TRP A 189 -1.24 -16.94 -5.74
C TRP A 189 -1.20 -18.46 -5.94
N ASP A 190 -1.61 -19.22 -4.93
CA ASP A 190 -1.72 -20.68 -4.97
C ASP A 190 -2.69 -21.21 -6.04
N GLY A 191 -3.53 -20.35 -6.62
CA GLY A 191 -4.48 -20.69 -7.67
C GLY A 191 -5.74 -21.40 -7.18
N LYS A 192 -5.89 -21.57 -5.86
CA LYS A 192 -6.97 -22.34 -5.23
C LYS A 192 -7.77 -21.50 -4.24
N ASN A 193 -7.10 -20.86 -3.28
CA ASN A 193 -7.76 -20.26 -2.12
C ASN A 193 -7.96 -18.76 -2.33
N THR A 194 -9.20 -18.27 -2.27
CA THR A 194 -9.45 -16.81 -2.29
C THR A 194 -9.04 -16.12 -0.99
N ASP A 195 -8.82 -16.90 0.07
CA ASP A 195 -8.34 -16.47 1.37
C ASP A 195 -7.75 -17.70 2.08
N SER A 196 -6.72 -17.51 2.91
CA SER A 196 -6.16 -18.57 3.77
C SER A 196 -6.50 -18.30 5.23
N ALA A 197 -6.34 -19.29 6.11
CA ALA A 197 -6.68 -19.12 7.54
C ALA A 197 -5.88 -18.01 8.23
N ASP A 198 -4.68 -17.72 7.74
CA ASP A 198 -3.81 -16.62 8.19
C ASP A 198 -3.86 -15.38 7.27
N HIS A 199 -4.74 -15.42 6.26
CA HIS A 199 -4.95 -14.39 5.24
C HIS A 199 -3.72 -14.02 4.40
N ARG A 200 -2.67 -14.86 4.46
CA ARG A 200 -1.33 -14.58 3.93
C ARG A 200 -0.74 -15.75 3.17
N SER A 201 -0.82 -16.98 3.69
CA SER A 201 -0.15 -18.16 3.14
C SER A 201 -0.60 -18.60 1.74
N HIS A 202 -1.75 -18.13 1.25
CA HIS A 202 -2.19 -18.38 -0.14
C HIS A 202 -1.52 -17.46 -1.16
N VAL A 203 -0.75 -16.45 -0.73
CA VAL A 203 0.00 -15.54 -1.60
C VAL A 203 1.46 -15.38 -1.15
N VAL A 204 2.35 -15.09 -2.11
CA VAL A 204 3.76 -14.89 -1.81
C VAL A 204 4.39 -13.71 -2.57
N HIS A 205 5.29 -13.02 -1.89
CA HIS A 205 6.18 -12.03 -2.49
C HIS A 205 7.28 -12.71 -3.29
N ILE A 206 7.69 -12.08 -4.39
CA ILE A 206 8.84 -12.51 -5.17
C ILE A 206 9.71 -11.30 -5.52
N PRO A 207 11.02 -11.50 -5.77
CA PRO A 207 11.86 -10.47 -6.38
C PRO A 207 11.26 -9.96 -7.70
N LEU A 208 11.54 -8.71 -8.04
CA LEU A 208 11.04 -8.14 -9.29
C LEU A 208 11.54 -8.93 -10.51
N ASN A 209 10.67 -9.08 -11.51
CA ASN A 209 11.01 -9.68 -12.81
C ASN A 209 11.42 -11.17 -12.70
N THR A 210 10.89 -11.89 -11.72
CA THR A 210 11.05 -13.35 -11.59
C THR A 210 9.73 -14.07 -11.90
N THR A 211 9.78 -15.41 -11.92
CA THR A 211 8.62 -16.27 -12.11
C THR A 211 8.05 -16.68 -10.76
N CYS A 212 6.74 -16.85 -10.69
CA CYS A 212 6.10 -17.41 -9.52
C CYS A 212 6.57 -18.84 -9.22
N PRO A 213 6.73 -19.22 -7.94
CA PRO A 213 7.11 -20.57 -7.56
C PRO A 213 5.99 -21.57 -7.83
N SER A 214 6.31 -22.85 -7.90
CA SER A 214 5.32 -23.93 -8.11
C SER A 214 4.26 -24.01 -7.01
N SER A 215 4.57 -23.56 -5.79
CA SER A 215 3.60 -23.46 -4.69
C SER A 215 2.55 -22.35 -4.90
N HIS A 216 2.87 -21.35 -5.71
CA HIS A 216 2.02 -20.18 -5.97
C HIS A 216 2.00 -19.82 -7.46
N PRO A 217 1.56 -20.73 -8.34
CA PRO A 217 1.87 -20.66 -9.76
C PRO A 217 1.11 -19.56 -10.52
N VAL A 218 0.10 -18.94 -9.91
CA VAL A 218 -0.78 -17.97 -10.60
C VAL A 218 -0.30 -16.54 -10.33
N PRO A 219 0.27 -15.83 -11.33
CA PRO A 219 0.67 -14.45 -11.15
C PRO A 219 -0.56 -13.51 -11.13
N LEU A 220 -0.56 -12.57 -10.20
CA LEU A 220 -1.58 -11.53 -10.02
C LEU A 220 -0.97 -10.13 -10.27
N PRO A 221 -1.79 -9.10 -10.61
CA PRO A 221 -1.33 -7.73 -10.62
C PRO A 221 -0.77 -7.36 -9.25
N ARG A 222 0.42 -6.75 -9.19
CA ARG A 222 0.89 -6.16 -7.93
C ARG A 222 0.01 -4.97 -7.61
N ILE A 223 -0.69 -5.04 -6.49
CA ILE A 223 -1.27 -3.85 -5.86
C ILE A 223 -0.13 -3.13 -5.14
N SER A 224 0.09 -1.89 -5.51
CA SER A 224 0.93 -0.97 -4.74
C SER A 224 0.10 0.24 -4.36
N ILE A 225 -0.08 0.41 -3.06
CA ILE A 225 -0.81 1.54 -2.49
C ILE A 225 0.20 2.66 -2.24
N LYS A 226 -0.14 3.88 -2.64
CA LYS A 226 0.56 5.11 -2.24
C LYS A 226 -0.42 6.04 -1.56
N VAL A 227 -0.24 6.25 -0.26
CA VAL A 227 -1.11 7.07 0.59
C VAL A 227 -0.46 8.43 0.79
N TYR A 228 -1.20 9.51 0.54
CA TYR A 228 -0.69 10.88 0.63
C TYR A 228 -1.32 11.59 1.83
N TYR A 229 -0.54 11.72 2.90
CA TYR A 229 -0.95 12.42 4.11
C TYR A 229 -0.62 13.92 3.98
N PRO A 230 -1.57 14.81 4.29
CA PRO A 230 -1.30 16.24 4.32
C PRO A 230 -0.35 16.60 5.48
N VAL A 231 0.51 17.59 5.26
CA VAL A 231 1.40 18.14 6.28
C VAL A 231 1.03 19.60 6.47
N ASP A 232 0.13 19.86 7.41
CA ASP A 232 -0.43 21.20 7.66
C ASP A 232 0.50 22.07 8.54
N THR A 233 1.46 21.43 9.20
CA THR A 233 2.44 22.04 10.11
C THR A 233 3.77 21.31 9.94
N ASP A 234 4.89 21.96 10.25
CA ASP A 234 6.21 21.33 10.19
C ASP A 234 6.23 20.09 11.09
N LEU A 235 6.46 18.92 10.49
CA LEU A 235 6.66 17.67 11.21
C LEU A 235 8.16 17.44 11.43
N ASP A 236 8.50 16.98 12.62
CA ASP A 236 9.80 16.40 12.91
C ASP A 236 9.66 14.87 12.90
N LEU A 237 10.07 14.26 11.79
CA LEU A 237 9.97 12.82 11.58
C LEU A 237 11.18 12.06 12.13
N THR A 238 12.01 12.70 12.96
CA THR A 238 13.16 12.05 13.60
C THR A 238 12.69 10.95 14.56
N TRP A 239 12.75 9.71 14.08
CA TRP A 239 12.29 8.50 14.75
C TRP A 239 13.48 7.60 15.12
N PRO A 240 14.08 7.71 16.30
CA PRO A 240 15.06 6.71 16.69
C PRO A 240 14.43 5.31 16.84
N ASP A 241 15.23 4.26 16.73
CA ASP A 241 14.80 2.86 16.90
C ASP A 241 14.12 2.59 18.26
N ASN A 242 14.24 3.51 19.24
CA ASN A 242 13.66 3.42 20.57
C ASN A 242 12.54 4.45 20.87
N GLY A 243 11.90 5.01 19.84
CA GLY A 243 10.71 5.87 19.99
C GLY A 243 10.82 7.19 19.24
N ILE A 244 10.14 8.24 19.70
CA ILE A 244 10.18 9.56 19.03
C ILE A 244 11.02 10.55 19.80
N LYS A 245 11.85 11.29 19.05
CA LYS A 245 12.46 12.53 19.53
C LYS A 245 11.77 13.78 18.97
N GLY A 246 11.20 13.71 17.77
CA GLY A 246 10.56 14.85 17.11
C GLY A 246 9.24 15.33 17.73
N ASN A 247 8.92 16.62 17.57
CA ASN A 247 7.61 17.17 17.91
C ASN A 247 7.31 18.39 17.04
N PRO A 248 6.18 18.45 16.31
CA PRO A 248 5.15 17.42 16.10
C PRO A 248 5.69 16.15 15.41
N ALA A 249 5.19 14.97 15.77
CA ALA A 249 5.58 13.68 15.19
C ALA A 249 4.35 12.86 14.79
N VAL A 250 4.53 11.81 13.97
CA VAL A 250 3.42 11.00 13.44
C VAL A 250 3.47 9.55 13.88
N TYR A 251 2.31 8.98 14.16
CA TYR A 251 2.16 7.64 14.72
C TYR A 251 1.13 6.86 13.93
N LEU A 252 1.26 5.54 13.90
CA LEU A 252 0.20 4.68 13.41
C LEU A 252 -0.73 4.27 14.56
N SER A 253 -2.00 4.02 14.25
CA SER A 253 -2.82 3.18 15.10
C SER A 253 -2.18 1.79 15.20
N THR A 254 -2.24 1.16 16.37
CA THR A 254 -1.51 -0.08 16.65
C THR A 254 -2.37 -1.10 17.34
N VAL A 255 -2.05 -2.38 17.09
CA VAL A 255 -2.55 -3.53 17.85
C VAL A 255 -1.96 -3.61 19.26
N GLN A 256 -0.87 -2.91 19.54
CA GLN A 256 -0.18 -2.95 20.83
C GLN A 256 -0.96 -2.16 21.90
N SER A 257 -1.15 -2.78 23.06
CA SER A 257 -1.87 -2.16 24.18
C SER A 257 -1.15 -0.94 24.73
N GLY A 258 -1.87 0.17 24.90
CA GLY A 258 -1.37 1.36 25.61
C GLY A 258 -0.34 2.21 24.85
N GLY A 259 -0.10 1.91 23.57
CA GLY A 259 0.94 2.55 22.78
C GLY A 259 0.42 3.33 21.58
N THR A 260 1.31 4.17 21.06
CA THR A 260 1.20 4.77 19.73
C THR A 260 2.12 4.00 18.80
N GLY A 261 1.59 3.49 17.69
CA GLY A 261 2.30 2.58 16.78
C GLY A 261 3.47 3.24 16.07
N SER A 262 4.51 2.45 15.87
CA SER A 262 5.64 2.82 15.02
C SER A 262 5.23 2.81 13.54
N PRO A 263 5.79 3.70 12.69
CA PRO A 263 5.66 3.59 11.24
C PRO A 263 6.13 2.24 10.66
N PHE A 264 6.91 1.46 11.42
CA PHE A 264 7.33 0.12 11.05
C PHE A 264 6.21 -0.93 11.18
N GLU A 265 5.11 -0.64 11.87
CA GLU A 265 3.95 -1.55 11.99
C GLU A 265 2.99 -1.44 10.79
N TYR A 266 3.38 -0.70 9.76
CA TYR A 266 2.53 -0.45 8.60
C TYR A 266 2.18 -1.76 7.89
N HIS A 267 0.89 -1.94 7.66
CA HIS A 267 0.32 -3.05 6.93
C HIS A 267 -0.87 -2.54 6.12
N SER A 268 -1.37 -3.38 5.23
CA SER A 268 -2.59 -3.06 4.51
C SER A 268 -3.30 -4.33 4.08
N ASP A 269 -4.60 -4.16 3.91
CA ASP A 269 -5.57 -5.20 3.72
C ASP A 269 -6.40 -4.89 2.47
N PHE A 270 -6.80 -5.95 1.79
CA PHE A 270 -7.52 -5.87 0.54
C PHE A 270 -8.64 -6.90 0.50
N ILE A 271 -9.84 -6.47 0.10
CA ILE A 271 -10.91 -7.35 -0.36
C ILE A 271 -11.28 -6.96 -1.77
N ASN A 272 -11.22 -7.91 -2.70
CA ASN A 272 -11.60 -7.68 -4.09
C ASN A 272 -13.11 -7.46 -4.22
N GLY A 273 -13.47 -6.22 -4.50
CA GLY A 273 -14.84 -5.77 -4.79
C GLY A 273 -15.00 -5.20 -6.19
N TRP A 274 -14.06 -5.45 -7.11
CA TRP A 274 -14.15 -4.96 -8.49
C TRP A 274 -15.28 -5.61 -9.28
N ASP A 275 -15.87 -4.86 -10.21
CA ASP A 275 -16.55 -5.46 -11.36
C ASP A 275 -15.53 -6.32 -12.14
N GLN A 276 -15.81 -7.63 -12.19
CA GLN A 276 -14.89 -8.61 -12.75
C GLN A 276 -14.70 -8.47 -14.27
N LYS A 277 -15.71 -7.99 -15.00
CA LYS A 277 -15.60 -7.77 -16.45
C LYS A 277 -14.66 -6.59 -16.71
N VAL A 278 -14.77 -5.53 -15.92
CA VAL A 278 -13.91 -4.35 -16.00
C VAL A 278 -12.48 -4.68 -15.56
N LEU A 279 -12.30 -5.30 -14.39
CA LEU A 279 -10.96 -5.69 -13.91
C LEU A 279 -10.27 -6.62 -14.92
N GLY A 280 -10.96 -7.64 -15.42
CA GLY A 280 -10.42 -8.54 -16.45
C GLY A 280 -10.07 -7.80 -17.75
N ARG A 281 -10.87 -6.81 -18.17
CA ARG A 281 -10.56 -5.96 -19.33
C ARG A 281 -9.30 -5.12 -19.11
N LEU A 282 -9.16 -4.49 -17.94
CA LEU A 282 -7.99 -3.69 -17.59
C LEU A 282 -6.73 -4.54 -17.52
N VAL A 283 -6.78 -5.72 -16.90
CA VAL A 283 -5.65 -6.67 -16.88
C VAL A 283 -5.26 -7.06 -18.31
N ARG A 284 -6.22 -7.48 -19.15
CA ARG A 284 -5.93 -7.88 -20.53
C ARG A 284 -5.40 -6.74 -21.40
N LYS A 285 -6.02 -5.55 -21.35
CA LYS A 285 -5.68 -4.45 -22.25
C LYS A 285 -4.45 -3.66 -21.80
N CYS A 286 -4.20 -3.61 -20.48
CA CYS A 286 -3.12 -2.81 -19.91
C CYS A 286 -1.95 -3.69 -19.48
N ILE A 287 -2.19 -4.63 -18.57
CA ILE A 287 -1.12 -5.41 -17.96
C ILE A 287 -0.57 -6.46 -18.93
N ASN A 288 -1.42 -7.34 -19.46
CA ASN A 288 -0.96 -8.42 -20.35
C ASN A 288 -0.36 -7.88 -21.66
N ARG A 289 -0.78 -6.69 -22.12
CA ARG A 289 -0.22 -6.03 -23.32
C ARG A 289 0.99 -5.13 -23.02
N ASN A 290 1.51 -5.17 -21.81
CA ASN A 290 2.65 -4.36 -21.37
C ASN A 290 2.47 -2.83 -21.56
N LYS A 291 1.25 -2.32 -21.35
CA LYS A 291 0.87 -0.92 -21.53
C LYS A 291 0.62 -0.20 -20.20
N LYS A 292 0.92 1.10 -20.19
CA LYS A 292 0.45 2.01 -19.14
C LYS A 292 -0.89 2.59 -19.56
N CYS A 293 -1.94 2.31 -18.80
CA CYS A 293 -3.26 2.87 -19.01
C CYS A 293 -3.53 3.99 -18.01
N LEU A 294 -4.13 5.07 -18.51
CA LEU A 294 -4.84 6.04 -17.68
C LEU A 294 -6.29 5.59 -17.62
N VAL A 295 -6.80 5.42 -16.40
CA VAL A 295 -8.19 5.00 -16.19
C VAL A 295 -9.00 6.24 -15.86
N GLN A 296 -9.96 6.55 -16.73
CA GLN A 296 -10.96 7.60 -16.60
C GLN A 296 -12.33 6.96 -16.87
N GLU A 297 -13.41 7.48 -16.27
CA GLU A 297 -14.76 6.90 -16.42
C GLU A 297 -15.17 6.73 -17.89
N ASP A 298 -14.74 7.62 -18.79
CA ASP A 298 -15.09 7.62 -20.21
C ASP A 298 -14.32 6.61 -21.10
N ASN A 299 -13.33 5.91 -20.55
CA ASN A 299 -12.40 5.06 -21.33
C ASN A 299 -12.38 3.58 -20.90
N VAL A 300 -13.36 3.14 -20.09
CA VAL A 300 -13.41 1.78 -19.52
C VAL A 300 -14.47 0.91 -20.15
#